data_AF-A0A2V7H6T2-F1
#
_entry.id   AF-A0A2V7H6T2-F1
#
_cell.length_a   1.000
_cell.length_b   1.000
_cell.length_c   1.000
_cell.angle_alpha   90.00
_cell.angle_beta   90.00
_cell.angle_gamma   90.00
#
_symmetry.space_group_name_H-M   'P 1'
#
loop_
_entity.id
_entity.type
_entity.pdbx_description
1 polymer ?
#
loop_
_entity_poly.entity_id
_entity_poly.type
_entity_poly.pdbx_seq_one_letter_code
_entity_poly.pdbx_strand_id
1 'polypeptide(L)'
;IRAIDHRHEQAASFAAHAWTRVMRRPGVCMGCSGPGATNLVTGVATAFTDCAPLVAIGGASPRVYQGMEAFQEIDQLSVMKP
;
A
#
# COMPACT_ATOMS: atom_id res chain seq x y z
N ILE A 1 -8.74 -11.23 -12.42
CA ILE A 1 -7.76 -10.25 -11.87
C ILE A 1 -6.45 -10.43 -12.64
N ARG A 2 -5.77 -9.35 -13.05
CA ARG A 2 -4.47 -9.41 -13.74
C ARG A 2 -3.41 -8.75 -12.85
N ALA A 3 -2.32 -9.45 -12.55
CA ALA A 3 -1.21 -8.92 -11.78
C ALA A 3 -0.23 -8.16 -12.69
N ILE A 4 0.32 -7.04 -12.18
CA ILE A 4 1.37 -6.25 -12.82
C ILE A 4 2.46 -6.03 -11.77
N ASP A 5 3.63 -6.65 -11.99
CA ASP A 5 4.77 -6.56 -11.08
C ASP A 5 5.48 -5.20 -11.23
N HIS A 6 5.82 -4.61 -10.10
CA HIS A 6 6.65 -3.40 -10.04
C HIS A 6 7.80 -3.68 -9.09
N ARG A 7 8.99 -3.20 -9.44
CA ARG A 7 10.19 -3.39 -8.59
C ARG A 7 10.21 -2.51 -7.34
N HIS A 8 9.30 -1.55 -7.26
CA HIS A 8 9.20 -0.61 -6.15
C HIS A 8 7.72 -0.42 -5.80
N GLU A 9 7.38 -0.52 -4.52
CA GLU A 9 5.98 -0.50 -4.07
C GLU A 9 5.35 0.88 -4.29
N GLN A 10 6.11 1.96 -4.12
CA GLN A 10 5.68 3.31 -4.50
C GLN A 10 5.28 3.40 -5.99
N ALA A 11 6.01 2.75 -6.90
CA ALA A 11 5.62 2.71 -8.31
C ALA A 11 4.31 1.91 -8.50
N ALA A 12 4.13 0.82 -7.76
CA ALA A 12 2.89 0.04 -7.77
C ALA A 12 1.68 0.85 -7.29
N SER A 13 1.83 1.64 -6.21
CA SER A 13 0.75 2.47 -5.67
C SER A 13 0.37 3.61 -6.61
N PHE A 14 1.35 4.27 -7.25
CA PHE A 14 1.07 5.28 -8.27
C PHE A 14 0.44 4.69 -9.55
N ALA A 15 0.90 3.51 -10.01
CA ALA A 15 0.29 2.84 -11.15
C ALA A 15 -1.17 2.46 -10.87
N ALA A 16 -1.45 1.94 -9.67
CA ALA A 16 -2.81 1.64 -9.24
C ALA A 16 -3.67 2.90 -9.12
N HIS A 17 -3.14 4.00 -8.59
CA HIS A 17 -3.82 5.29 -8.57
C HIS A 17 -4.14 5.78 -9.99
N ALA A 18 -3.18 5.76 -10.91
CA ALA A 18 -3.37 6.16 -12.30
C ALA A 18 -4.46 5.31 -12.99
N TRP A 19 -4.48 4.00 -12.73
CA TRP A 19 -5.54 3.11 -13.22
C TRP A 19 -6.92 3.60 -12.78
N THR A 20 -7.07 4.03 -11.52
CA THR A 20 -8.36 4.54 -11.03
C THR A 20 -8.87 5.72 -11.84
N ARG A 21 -7.97 6.63 -12.21
CA ARG A 21 -8.28 7.88 -12.91
C ARG A 21 -8.58 7.63 -14.37
N VAL A 22 -7.76 6.82 -15.03
CA VAL A 22 -7.88 6.52 -16.48
C VAL A 22 -9.08 5.63 -16.75
N MET A 23 -9.24 4.57 -15.96
CA MET A 23 -10.27 3.54 -16.21
C MET A 23 -11.57 3.81 -15.47
N ARG A 24 -11.61 4.77 -14.53
CA ARG A 24 -12.76 5.07 -13.66
C ARG A 24 -13.26 3.84 -12.89
N ARG A 25 -12.32 3.02 -12.41
CA ARG A 25 -12.57 1.76 -11.69
C ARG A 25 -11.66 1.67 -10.47
N PRO A 26 -12.04 0.97 -9.39
CA PRO A 26 -11.16 0.78 -8.26
C PRO A 26 -9.81 0.18 -8.67
N GLY A 27 -8.73 0.77 -8.16
CA GLY A 27 -7.36 0.30 -8.35
C GLY A 27 -6.93 -0.52 -7.13
N VAL A 28 -6.07 -1.50 -7.35
CA VAL A 28 -5.54 -2.34 -6.27
C VAL A 28 -4.02 -2.36 -6.36
N CYS A 29 -3.34 -2.07 -5.25
CA CYS A 29 -1.90 -2.28 -5.10
C CYS A 29 -1.62 -3.13 -3.85
N MET A 30 -0.43 -3.73 -3.84
CA MET A 30 0.02 -4.66 -2.82
C MET A 30 1.48 -4.39 -2.50
N GLY A 31 1.84 -4.46 -1.22
CA GLY A 31 3.22 -4.39 -0.73
C GLY A 31 3.47 -5.45 0.35
N CYS A 32 4.74 -5.78 0.58
CA CYS A 32 5.14 -6.70 1.64
C CYS A 32 5.02 -6.05 3.04
N SER A 33 5.40 -6.78 4.08
CA SER A 33 5.50 -6.25 5.44
C SER A 33 6.55 -5.17 5.63
N GLY A 34 6.37 -4.41 6.71
CA GLY A 34 7.30 -3.39 7.15
C GLY A 34 7.56 -2.35 6.05
N PRO A 35 8.82 -2.20 5.58
CA PRO A 35 9.17 -1.18 4.58
C PRO A 35 8.32 -1.23 3.29
N GLY A 36 7.88 -2.43 2.88
CA GLY A 36 7.04 -2.56 1.69
C GLY A 36 5.70 -1.86 1.83
N ALA A 37 5.07 -1.98 3.01
CA ALA A 37 3.82 -1.28 3.32
C ALA A 37 4.04 0.24 3.44
N THR A 38 5.13 0.67 4.08
CA THR A 38 5.45 2.11 4.22
C THR A 38 5.72 2.79 2.86
N ASN A 39 6.29 2.06 1.90
CA ASN A 39 6.52 2.57 0.55
C ASN A 39 5.22 2.83 -0.25
N LEU A 40 4.09 2.23 0.15
CA LEU A 40 2.80 2.51 -0.49
C LEU A 40 2.23 3.88 -0.11
N VAL A 41 2.62 4.42 1.05
CA VAL A 41 1.98 5.58 1.71
C VAL A 41 1.87 6.78 0.78
N THR A 42 2.91 7.12 0.03
CA THR A 42 2.88 8.29 -0.87
C THR A 42 1.80 8.18 -1.94
N GLY A 43 1.66 7.01 -2.57
CA GLY A 43 0.64 6.77 -3.59
C GLY A 43 -0.76 6.68 -2.99
N VAL A 44 -0.89 6.10 -1.78
CA VAL A 44 -2.16 6.07 -1.03
C VAL A 44 -2.62 7.48 -0.65
N ALA A 45 -1.73 8.30 -0.10
CA ALA A 45 -2.01 9.69 0.26
C ALA A 45 -2.40 10.53 -0.96
N THR A 46 -1.75 10.30 -2.10
CA THR A 46 -2.12 10.94 -3.38
C THR A 46 -3.53 10.53 -3.79
N ALA A 47 -3.85 9.23 -3.78
CA ALA A 47 -5.18 8.75 -4.11
C ALA A 47 -6.26 9.27 -3.16
N PHE A 48 -5.96 9.35 -1.86
CA PHE A 48 -6.86 9.92 -0.85
C PHE A 48 -7.15 11.39 -1.12
N THR A 49 -6.11 12.20 -1.37
CA THR A 49 -6.24 13.62 -1.70
C THR A 49 -7.05 13.86 -2.97
N ASP A 50 -6.90 12.97 -3.95
CA ASP A 50 -7.58 13.04 -5.25
C ASP A 50 -8.98 12.43 -5.27
N CYS A 51 -9.49 11.97 -4.11
CA CYS A 51 -10.76 11.24 -3.99
C CYS A 51 -10.85 10.03 -4.94
N ALA A 52 -9.72 9.35 -5.16
CA ALA A 52 -9.59 8.24 -6.08
C ALA A 52 -9.79 6.88 -5.36
N PRO A 53 -10.65 5.97 -5.88
CA PRO A 53 -10.95 4.71 -5.20
C PRO A 53 -9.78 3.72 -5.33
N LEU A 54 -8.90 3.68 -4.34
CA LEU A 54 -7.73 2.81 -4.27
C LEU A 54 -7.83 1.83 -3.07
N VAL A 55 -7.50 0.57 -3.30
CA VAL A 55 -7.30 -0.44 -2.24
C VAL A 55 -5.82 -0.78 -2.17
N ALA A 56 -5.20 -0.54 -1.02
CA ALA A 56 -3.81 -0.92 -0.75
C ALA A 56 -3.75 -2.08 0.24
N ILE A 57 -3.06 -3.16 -0.13
CA ILE A 57 -2.91 -4.36 0.70
C ILE A 57 -1.47 -4.42 1.19
N GLY A 58 -1.26 -4.20 2.49
CA GLY A 58 0.02 -4.43 3.16
C GLY A 58 0.07 -5.82 3.77
N GLY A 59 1.19 -6.53 3.60
CA GLY A 59 1.48 -7.74 4.38
C GLY A 59 1.79 -7.37 5.83
N ALA A 60 1.27 -8.10 6.82
CA ALA A 60 1.58 -7.85 8.23
C ALA A 60 2.32 -9.03 8.85
N SER A 61 3.19 -8.75 9.83
CA SER A 61 3.79 -9.79 10.66
C SER A 61 2.70 -10.48 11.51
N PRO A 62 2.91 -11.74 11.93
CA PRO A 62 2.05 -12.39 12.90
C PRO A 62 1.89 -11.55 14.16
N ARG A 63 0.65 -11.42 14.64
CA ARG A 63 0.30 -10.60 15.82
C ARG A 63 1.07 -10.97 17.10
N VAL A 64 1.54 -12.21 17.20
CA VAL A 64 2.35 -12.68 18.34
C VAL A 64 3.69 -11.95 18.47
N TYR A 65 4.16 -11.29 17.40
CA TYR A 65 5.42 -10.56 17.36
C TYR A 65 5.28 -9.05 17.53
N GLN A 66 4.06 -8.54 17.70
CA GLN A 66 3.80 -7.11 17.78
C GLN A 66 4.52 -6.49 18.99
N GLY A 67 5.35 -5.45 18.75
CA GLY A 67 6.13 -4.78 19.79
C GLY A 67 7.36 -5.55 20.27
N MET A 68 7.74 -6.64 19.59
CA MET A 68 8.95 -7.41 19.88
C MET A 68 10.14 -7.03 18.99
N GLU A 69 10.00 -5.95 18.20
CA GLU A 69 11.00 -5.52 17.22
C GLU A 69 11.40 -6.65 16.25
N ALA A 70 10.43 -7.52 15.92
CA ALA A 70 10.64 -8.62 15.02
C ALA A 70 10.93 -8.13 13.59
N PHE A 71 11.47 -9.01 12.76
CA PHE A 71 11.81 -8.69 11.38
C PHE A 71 10.61 -8.08 10.63
N GLN A 72 10.79 -6.86 10.14
CA GLN A 72 9.78 -6.09 9.40
C GLN A 72 8.45 -5.87 10.15
N GLU A 73 8.48 -5.92 11.49
CA GLU A 73 7.35 -5.53 12.33
C GLU A 73 7.30 -4.01 12.43
N ILE A 74 6.16 -3.43 12.02
CA ILE A 74 5.88 -1.99 12.06
C ILE A 74 4.38 -1.83 12.31
N ASP A 75 3.98 -0.81 13.07
CA ASP A 75 2.58 -0.39 13.19
C ASP A 75 2.09 0.25 11.88
N GLN A 76 1.68 -0.60 10.94
CA GLN A 76 1.19 -0.18 9.63
C GLN A 76 -0.13 0.60 9.70
N LEU A 77 -0.95 0.34 10.71
CA LEU A 77 -2.21 1.07 10.87
C LEU A 77 -1.94 2.53 11.22
N SER A 78 -1.00 2.79 12.13
CA SER A 78 -0.64 4.16 12.47
C SER A 78 0.05 4.90 11.33
N VAL A 79 0.85 4.22 10.52
CA VAL A 79 1.48 4.81 9.32
C VAL A 79 0.46 5.22 8.25
N MET A 80 -0.67 4.50 8.15
CA MET A 80 -1.71 4.74 7.13
C MET A 80 -2.85 5.66 7.59
N LYS A 81 -2.79 6.18 8.82
CA LYS A 81 -3.80 7.13 9.31
C LYS A 81 -3.72 8.44 8.52
N PRO A 82 -4.87 9.04 8.14
CA PRO A 82 -4.93 10.38 7.54
C PRO A 82 -4.38 11.47 8.46
#